data_AF-A0A822AZW1-F1
#
_entry.id   AF-A0A822AZW1-F1
#
_cell.length_a   1.000
_cell.length_b   1.000
_cell.length_c   1.000
_cell.angle_alpha   90.00
_cell.angle_beta   90.00
_cell.angle_gamma   90.00
#
_symmetry.space_group_name_H-M   'P 1'
#
loop_
_entity.id
_entity.type
_entity.pdbx_description
1 polymer ?
#
loop_
_entity_poly.entity_id
_entity_poly.type
_entity_poly.pdbx_seq_one_letter_code
_entity_poly.pdbx_strand_id
1 'polypeptide(L)' 'MSVCQYYLRGNCRYGDRCRLPHVNNQYDQPYRHRGPRSQFNGGHNY' A
#
# COMPACT_ATOMS: atom_id res chain seq x y z
N MET A 1 16.53 15.19 7.96
CA MET A 1 15.40 14.44 7.36
C MET A 1 15.60 14.42 5.86
N SER A 2 16.04 13.28 5.29
CA SER A 2 16.40 13.21 3.87
C SER A 2 15.58 12.13 3.18
N VAL A 3 14.63 12.57 2.37
CA VAL A 3 13.81 11.73 1.49
C VAL A 3 14.65 11.08 0.40
N CYS A 4 14.28 9.89 -0.05
CA CYS A 4 14.91 9.22 -1.18
C CYS A 4 14.71 10.03 -2.48
N GLN A 5 15.75 10.73 -2.93
CA GLN A 5 15.70 11.52 -4.18
C GLN A 5 15.46 10.65 -5.41
N TYR A 6 15.96 9.41 -5.42
CA TYR A 6 15.71 8.46 -6.52
C TYR A 6 14.25 8.02 -6.57
N TYR A 7 13.60 7.88 -5.41
CA TYR A 7 12.18 7.58 -5.33
C TYR A 7 11.34 8.77 -5.80
N LEU A 8 11.71 9.99 -5.41
CA LEU A 8 11.08 11.22 -5.94
C LEU A 8 11.20 11.33 -7.45
N ARG A 9 12.29 10.82 -8.03
CA ARG A 9 12.51 10.76 -9.49
C ARG A 9 11.86 9.54 -10.16
N GLY A 10 11.26 8.62 -9.41
CA GLY A 10 10.66 7.39 -9.93
C GLY A 10 11.66 6.31 -10.37
N ASN A 11 12.94 6.41 -9.99
CA ASN A 11 14.00 5.49 -10.41
C ASN A 11 14.69 4.78 -9.22
N CYS A 12 13.98 4.58 -8.11
CA CYS A 12 14.53 3.88 -6.96
C CYS A 12 14.58 2.36 -7.21
N ARG A 13 15.79 1.80 -7.33
CA ARG A 13 15.99 0.35 -7.51
C ARG A 13 15.77 -0.49 -6.25
N TYR A 14 15.64 0.16 -5.09
CA TYR A 14 15.57 -0.52 -3.79
C TYR A 14 14.14 -0.87 -3.35
N GLY A 15 13.12 -0.28 -3.99
CA GLY A 15 11.71 -0.50 -3.62
C GLY A 15 11.47 -0.25 -2.13
N ASP A 16 10.73 -1.14 -1.48
CA ASP A 16 10.37 -1.04 -0.06
C ASP A 16 11.54 -1.30 0.91
N ARG A 17 12.70 -1.75 0.40
CA ARG A 17 13.92 -1.98 1.20
C ARG A 17 14.86 -0.78 1.19
N CYS A 18 14.42 0.36 0.68
CA CYS A 18 15.28 1.54 0.64
C CYS A 18 15.60 2.04 2.05
N ARG A 19 16.87 2.35 2.28
CA ARG A 19 17.33 2.95 3.54
C ARG A 19 16.80 4.38 3.75
N LEU A 20 16.39 5.03 2.67
CA LEU A 20 15.87 6.40 2.70
C LEU A 20 14.34 6.38 2.69
N PRO A 21 13.67 7.28 3.44
CA PRO A 21 12.22 7.34 3.48
C PRO A 21 11.64 7.64 2.10
N HIS A 22 10.73 6.78 1.67
CA HIS A 22 9.90 6.93 0.48
C HIS A 22 8.63 7.66 0.88
N VAL A 23 8.66 9.00 0.85
CA VAL A 23 7.47 9.81 1.16
C VAL A 23 6.52 9.77 -0.05
N ASN A 24 5.62 8.80 -0.05
CA ASN A 24 4.48 8.86 -0.93
C ASN A 24 3.55 9.90 -0.29
N ASN A 25 3.41 11.08 -0.89
CA ASN A 25 2.52 12.16 -0.43
C ASN A 25 1.03 11.80 -0.58
N GLN A 26 0.71 10.52 -0.55
CA GLN A 26 -0.63 10.02 -0.36
C GLN A 26 -0.59 9.44 1.04
N TYR A 27 -1.03 10.26 2.00
CA TYR A 27 -1.51 9.87 3.32
C TYR A 27 -1.38 8.36 3.56
N ASP A 28 -0.50 8.01 4.49
CA ASP A 28 -0.53 6.72 5.18
C ASP A 28 -1.99 6.39 5.49
N GLN A 29 -2.63 5.68 4.58
CA GLN A 29 -3.90 5.02 4.80
C GLN A 29 -3.47 3.60 5.14
N PRO A 30 -3.29 3.28 6.43
CA PRO A 30 -3.20 1.90 6.89
C PRO A 30 -4.49 1.11 6.63
N TYR A 31 -5.43 1.65 5.84
CA TYR A 31 -6.75 1.11 5.53
C TYR A 31 -6.97 0.80 4.04
N ARG A 32 -5.91 0.61 3.25
CA ARG A 32 -6.08 0.00 1.91
C ARG A 32 -6.35 -1.51 2.02
N HIS A 33 -7.64 -1.78 2.21
CA HIS A 33 -8.40 -2.83 1.56
C HIS A 33 -7.95 -4.28 1.80
N ARG A 34 -8.27 -4.80 2.98
CA ARG A 34 -8.79 -6.16 3.09
C ARG A 34 -9.92 -6.22 4.12
N GLY A 35 -11.03 -5.57 3.79
CA GLY A 35 -12.30 -5.84 4.49
C GLY A 35 -12.66 -7.32 4.33
N PRO A 36 -13.35 -7.94 5.31
CA PRO A 36 -13.86 -9.29 5.15
C PRO A 36 -14.81 -9.31 3.94
N ARG A 37 -14.61 -10.29 3.06
CA ARG A 37 -15.50 -10.69 1.96
C ARG A 37 -16.87 -11.09 2.49
N SER A 38 -17.65 -10.11 2.94
CA SER A 38 -19.04 -10.28 3.36
C SER A 38 -19.96 -9.93 2.19
N GLN A 39 -20.02 -10.81 1.19
CA GLN A 39 -21.11 -10.82 0.20
C GLN A 39 -21.03 -12.05 -0.70
N PHE A 40 -21.58 -13.17 -0.24
CA PHE A 40 -22.62 -13.85 -1.01
C PHE A 40 -23.52 -14.61 -0.04
N ASN A 41 -24.76 -14.12 -0.02
CA ASN A 41 -25.92 -14.78 0.55
C ASN A 41 -26.30 -15.91 -0.42
N GLY A 42 -26.44 -17.13 0.07
CA GLY A 42 -26.78 -18.30 -0.74
C GLY A 42 -27.19 -19.43 0.18
N GLY A 43 -28.39 -19.33 0.74
CA GLY A 43 -28.99 -20.42 1.52
C GLY A 43 -29.20 -21.65 0.64
N HIS A 44 -28.49 -22.72 0.95
CA HIS A 44 -28.81 -24.05 0.43
C HIS A 44 -29.91 -24.62 1.32
N ASN A 45 -31.13 -24.67 0.79
CA ASN A 45 -32.26 -25.36 1.43
C ASN A 45 -32.49 -26.66 0.67
N TYR A 46 -32.28 -27.77 1.39
CA TYR A 46 -32.58 -29.19 1.10
C TYR A 46 -32.02 -29.82 -0.19
#